data_AF-A0A261FFC0-F1
#
_entry.id   AF-A0A261FFC0-F1
#
_cell.length_a   1.000
_cell.length_b   1.000
_cell.length_c   1.000
_cell.angle_alpha   90.00
_cell.angle_beta   90.00
_cell.angle_gamma   90.00
#
_symmetry.space_group_name_H-M   'P 1'
#
loop_
_entity.id
_entity.type
_entity.pdbx_description
1 polymer ?
#
loop_
_entity_poly.entity_id
_entity_poly.type
_entity_poly.pdbx_seq_one_letter_code
_entity_poly.pdbx_strand_id
1 'polypeptide(L)'
;MWVSTGKHKASPERAEGSDHENTIHPYYISKAQDILARMHFDADADPTQLAAWAQDAEKGTFVYATSDGMIVGHGRYTTTSGVTVGYADRETSQRYGMVANEASFARTQIGHALGRPVVLVKASQFTGRATHRI
;
A
#
# COMPACT_ATOMS: atom_id res chain seq x y z
N MET A 1 -20.68 39.57 47.60
CA MET A 1 -19.55 38.68 47.28
C MET A 1 -20.14 37.38 46.73
N TRP A 2 -19.48 36.80 45.73
CA TRP A 2 -20.03 35.94 44.68
C TRP A 2 -20.70 34.63 45.10
N VAL A 3 -21.64 34.21 44.26
CA VAL A 3 -22.44 32.97 44.29
C VAL A 3 -21.55 31.77 43.92
N SER A 4 -21.62 30.69 44.70
CA SER A 4 -21.01 29.40 44.38
C SER A 4 -22.07 28.31 44.42
N THR A 5 -22.33 27.63 43.29
CA THR A 5 -22.38 26.17 43.23
C THR A 5 -22.54 25.69 41.78
N GLY A 6 -21.73 24.67 41.46
CA GLY A 6 -21.41 24.21 40.11
C GLY A 6 -22.58 23.67 39.30
N LYS A 7 -22.62 24.05 38.03
CA LYS A 7 -23.30 23.30 36.97
C LYS A 7 -22.31 22.29 36.38
N HIS A 8 -22.21 21.10 36.98
CA HIS A 8 -21.70 19.95 36.24
C HIS A 8 -22.88 19.30 35.50
N LYS A 9 -23.12 19.75 34.26
CA LYS A 9 -23.86 18.94 33.30
C LYS A 9 -22.91 17.83 32.85
N ALA A 10 -23.17 16.61 33.32
CA ALA A 10 -22.70 15.41 32.66
C ALA A 10 -23.30 15.39 31.25
N SER A 11 -22.46 15.61 30.24
CA SER A 11 -22.82 15.30 28.85
C SER A 11 -22.74 13.78 28.70
N PRO A 12 -23.83 13.11 28.28
CA PRO A 12 -23.78 11.70 27.99
C PRO A 12 -22.94 11.45 26.73
N GLU A 13 -22.19 10.36 26.78
CA GLU A 13 -21.49 9.72 25.67
C GLU A 13 -22.30 9.80 24.37
N ARG A 14 -21.69 10.38 23.33
CA ARG A 14 -21.94 9.95 21.96
C ARG A 14 -20.67 9.31 21.44
N ALA A 15 -20.44 8.09 21.92
CA ALA A 15 -19.66 7.11 21.19
C ALA A 15 -20.54 6.57 20.07
N GLU A 16 -20.51 7.23 18.92
CA GLU A 16 -20.91 6.61 17.65
C GLU A 16 -19.85 7.04 16.62
N GLY A 17 -18.63 6.55 16.83
CA GLY A 17 -17.72 6.34 15.73
C GLY A 17 -18.37 5.30 14.84
N SER A 18 -18.83 5.70 13.66
CA SER A 18 -19.26 4.75 12.64
C SER A 18 -18.01 3.98 12.20
N ASP A 19 -17.79 2.83 12.83
CA ASP A 19 -16.94 1.74 12.35
C ASP A 19 -17.54 1.21 11.04
N HIS A 20 -17.52 2.03 9.99
CA HIS A 20 -17.45 1.50 8.65
C HIS A 20 -16.06 0.89 8.56
N GLU A 21 -15.97 -0.34 9.07
CA GLU A 21 -14.87 -1.26 8.90
C GLU A 21 -14.30 -1.05 7.50
N ASN A 22 -13.00 -0.79 7.48
CA ASN A 22 -12.17 -0.64 6.30
C ASN A 22 -12.13 -1.97 5.54
N THR A 23 -13.29 -2.40 5.07
CA THR A 23 -13.53 -3.68 4.42
C THR A 23 -13.00 -3.52 3.01
N ILE A 24 -11.94 -4.26 2.72
CA ILE A 24 -11.32 -4.25 1.39
C ILE A 24 -12.34 -4.79 0.40
N HIS A 25 -12.67 -3.98 -0.61
CA HIS A 25 -13.67 -4.34 -1.60
C HIS A 25 -13.23 -5.63 -2.33
N PRO A 26 -14.11 -6.65 -2.48
CA PRO A 26 -13.75 -7.96 -3.04
C PRO A 26 -13.06 -7.92 -4.42
N TYR A 27 -13.37 -6.89 -5.22
CA TYR A 27 -12.64 -6.58 -6.46
C TYR A 27 -11.11 -6.48 -6.27
N TYR A 28 -10.64 -5.76 -5.25
CA TYR A 28 -9.20 -5.59 -5.01
C TYR A 28 -8.54 -6.87 -4.51
N ILE A 29 -9.27 -7.67 -3.73
CA ILE A 29 -8.80 -9.00 -3.29
C ILE A 29 -8.61 -9.91 -4.51
N SER A 30 -9.63 -10.00 -5.37
CA SER A 30 -9.60 -10.76 -6.63
C SER A 30 -8.45 -10.31 -7.55
N LYS A 31 -8.24 -9.00 -7.68
CA LYS A 31 -7.11 -8.44 -8.44
C LYS A 31 -5.74 -8.73 -7.83
N ALA A 32 -5.62 -8.68 -6.51
CA ALA A 32 -4.37 -9.03 -5.84
C ALA A 32 -4.02 -10.50 -6.09
N GLN A 33 -4.99 -11.41 -6.01
CA GLN A 33 -4.81 -12.83 -6.36
C GLN A 33 -4.32 -13.02 -7.81
N ASP A 34 -4.94 -12.34 -8.78
CA ASP A 34 -4.50 -12.36 -10.19
C ASP A 34 -3.02 -11.92 -10.33
N ILE A 35 -2.61 -10.90 -9.56
CA ILE A 35 -1.25 -10.36 -9.59
C ILE A 35 -0.26 -11.34 -8.95
N LEU A 36 -0.57 -11.88 -7.77
CA LEU A 36 0.27 -12.85 -7.08
C LEU A 36 0.55 -14.07 -7.96
N ALA A 37 -0.50 -14.63 -8.57
CA ALA A 37 -0.39 -15.78 -9.47
C ALA A 37 0.46 -15.51 -10.72
N ARG A 38 0.32 -14.32 -11.33
CA ARG A 38 1.07 -13.93 -12.54
C ARG A 38 2.51 -13.55 -12.26
N MET A 39 2.79 -12.96 -11.10
CA MET A 39 4.11 -12.43 -10.77
C MET A 39 4.99 -13.43 -10.00
N HIS A 40 4.56 -14.69 -9.92
CA HIS A 40 5.27 -15.79 -9.26
C HIS A 40 5.60 -15.50 -7.80
N PHE A 41 4.63 -14.93 -7.08
CA PHE A 41 4.67 -14.91 -5.62
C PHE A 41 4.56 -16.35 -5.09
N ASP A 42 4.90 -16.52 -3.82
CA ASP A 42 4.73 -17.77 -3.10
C ASP A 42 3.24 -18.18 -3.13
N ALA A 43 2.98 -19.48 -3.21
CA ALA A 43 1.62 -19.99 -3.43
C ALA A 43 0.65 -19.66 -2.29
N ASP A 44 1.18 -19.36 -1.11
CA ASP A 44 0.49 -18.99 0.12
C ASP A 44 0.58 -17.48 0.43
N ALA A 45 1.09 -16.66 -0.49
CA ALA A 45 1.15 -15.22 -0.31
C ALA A 45 -0.25 -14.62 -0.06
N ASP A 46 -0.36 -13.78 0.97
CA ASP A 46 -1.64 -13.18 1.36
C ASP A 46 -1.97 -11.98 0.44
N PRO A 47 -3.07 -12.01 -0.32
CA PRO A 47 -3.47 -10.90 -1.18
C PRO A 47 -3.93 -9.66 -0.40
N THR A 48 -4.25 -9.80 0.90
CA THR A 48 -4.96 -8.77 1.69
C THR A 48 -4.17 -7.46 1.76
N GLN A 49 -2.86 -7.52 1.98
CA GLN A 49 -2.05 -6.30 2.11
C GLN A 49 -1.96 -5.52 0.78
N LEU A 50 -1.76 -6.24 -0.33
CA LEU A 50 -1.77 -5.64 -1.67
C LEU A 50 -3.15 -5.08 -2.04
N ALA A 51 -4.21 -5.80 -1.70
CA ALA A 51 -5.58 -5.37 -1.96
C ALA A 51 -5.96 -4.11 -1.15
N ALA A 52 -5.60 -4.07 0.14
CA ALA A 52 -5.80 -2.91 1.00
C ALA A 52 -5.07 -1.68 0.44
N TRP A 53 -3.78 -1.83 0.11
CA TRP A 53 -3.01 -0.75 -0.51
C TRP A 53 -3.66 -0.29 -1.82
N ALA A 54 -4.04 -1.21 -2.69
CA ALA A 54 -4.59 -0.89 -4.01
C ALA A 54 -5.93 -0.16 -3.94
N GLN A 55 -6.73 -0.39 -2.90
CA GLN A 55 -8.00 0.29 -2.69
C GLN A 55 -7.84 1.80 -2.56
N ASP A 56 -6.77 2.24 -1.89
CA ASP A 56 -6.47 3.64 -1.63
C ASP A 56 -5.35 4.19 -2.53
N ALA A 57 -4.80 3.37 -3.42
CA ALA A 57 -3.63 3.73 -4.21
C ALA A 57 -3.94 4.81 -5.25
N GLU A 58 -3.19 5.90 -5.18
CA GLU A 58 -3.23 6.94 -6.20
C GLU A 58 -2.65 6.46 -7.54
N LYS A 59 -3.15 7.03 -8.64
CA LYS A 59 -2.58 6.79 -9.97
C LYS A 59 -1.09 7.17 -9.99
N GLY A 60 -0.29 6.36 -10.69
CA GLY A 60 1.15 6.59 -10.80
C GLY A 60 1.95 6.17 -9.56
N THR A 61 1.34 5.51 -8.58
CA THR A 61 2.06 4.89 -7.45
C THR A 61 2.33 3.41 -7.70
N PHE A 62 3.29 2.88 -6.94
CA PHE A 62 3.62 1.45 -6.92
C PHE A 62 4.20 1.07 -5.54
N VAL A 63 4.23 -0.22 -5.26
CA VAL A 63 4.84 -0.80 -4.07
C VAL A 63 5.93 -1.80 -4.44
N TYR A 64 6.89 -1.95 -3.53
CA TYR A 64 7.83 -3.06 -3.49
C TYR A 64 7.23 -4.12 -2.57
N ALA A 65 6.99 -5.32 -3.10
CA ALA A 65 6.49 -6.44 -2.32
C ALA A 65 7.44 -7.63 -2.39
N THR A 66 7.67 -8.32 -1.28
CA THR A 66 8.41 -9.58 -1.24
C THR A 66 7.56 -10.73 -1.79
N SER A 67 8.19 -11.85 -2.16
CA SER A 67 7.49 -13.00 -2.76
C SER A 67 6.35 -13.57 -1.91
N ASP A 68 6.36 -13.36 -0.59
CA ASP A 68 5.30 -13.77 0.34
C ASP A 68 4.12 -12.79 0.43
N GLY A 69 4.11 -11.74 -0.39
CA GLY A 69 3.02 -10.77 -0.46
C GLY A 69 3.22 -9.53 0.40
N MET A 70 4.30 -9.46 1.20
CA MET A 70 4.51 -8.35 2.12
C MET A 70 4.98 -7.08 1.42
N ILE A 71 4.29 -5.95 1.63
CA ILE A 71 4.72 -4.63 1.16
C ILE A 71 5.88 -4.14 2.04
N VAL A 72 7.03 -3.90 1.41
CA VAL A 72 8.28 -3.51 2.08
C VAL A 72 8.75 -2.11 1.72
N GLY A 73 8.06 -1.43 0.79
CA GLY A 73 8.31 -0.05 0.42
C GLY A 73 7.31 0.49 -0.62
N HIS A 74 7.38 1.78 -0.86
CA HIS A 74 6.51 2.51 -1.79
C HIS A 74 7.33 3.34 -2.79
N GLY A 75 6.68 3.72 -3.88
CA GLY A 75 7.26 4.61 -4.87
C GLY A 75 6.22 5.25 -5.77
N ARG A 76 6.69 6.18 -6.59
CA ARG A 76 5.85 6.93 -7.53
C ARG A 76 6.59 7.12 -8.86
N TYR A 77 5.80 7.15 -9.94
CA TYR A 77 6.27 7.54 -11.25
C TYR A 77 6.31 9.06 -11.37
N THR A 78 7.40 9.59 -11.90
CA THR A 78 7.57 10.99 -12.27
C THR A 78 7.76 11.08 -13.76
N THR A 79 7.00 11.96 -14.41
CA THR A 79 7.17 12.26 -15.84
C THR A 79 7.95 13.56 -15.98
N THR A 80 9.07 13.51 -16.69
CA THR A 80 9.87 14.69 -17.01
C THR A 80 10.27 14.62 -18.47
N SER A 81 10.01 15.70 -19.22
CA SER A 81 10.33 15.80 -20.65
C SER A 81 9.80 14.63 -21.49
N GLY A 82 8.60 14.13 -21.19
CA GLY A 82 7.95 13.03 -21.91
C GLY A 82 8.41 11.62 -21.50
N VAL A 83 9.38 11.49 -20.59
CA VAL A 83 9.84 10.20 -20.07
C VAL A 83 9.28 9.98 -18.67
N THR A 84 8.65 8.82 -18.45
CA THR A 84 8.11 8.42 -17.15
C THR A 84 9.07 7.45 -16.47
N VAL A 85 9.61 7.84 -15.31
CA VAL A 85 10.55 7.05 -14.52
C VAL A 85 9.99 6.81 -13.13
N GLY A 86 10.14 5.59 -12.61
CA GLY A 86 9.70 5.26 -11.25
C GLY A 86 10.81 5.52 -10.24
N TYR A 87 10.45 6.04 -9.07
CA TYR A 87 11.38 6.24 -7.95
C TYR A 87 10.78 5.70 -6.66
N ALA A 88 11.60 5.05 -5.82
CA ALA A 88 11.26 4.81 -4.42
C ALA A 88 11.01 6.14 -3.72
N ASP A 89 10.02 6.17 -2.84
CA ASP A 89 9.74 7.35 -2.04
C ASP A 89 10.85 7.62 -1.01
N ARG A 90 10.77 8.78 -0.35
CA ARG A 90 11.79 9.20 0.61
C ARG A 90 11.92 8.22 1.78
N GLU A 91 10.79 7.76 2.32
CA GLU A 91 10.77 6.87 3.47
C GLU A 91 11.45 5.53 3.14
N THR A 92 11.07 4.93 2.01
CA THR A 92 11.65 3.69 1.49
C THR A 92 13.14 3.87 1.22
N SER A 93 13.52 4.98 0.55
CA SER A 93 14.93 5.26 0.25
C SER A 93 15.77 5.38 1.53
N GLN A 94 15.24 6.05 2.56
CA GLN A 94 15.92 6.21 3.86
C GLN A 94 16.01 4.89 4.62
N ARG A 95 14.93 4.10 4.65
CA ARG A 95 14.87 2.80 5.33
C ARG A 95 15.96 1.83 4.87
N TYR A 96 16.26 1.84 3.56
CA TYR A 96 17.25 0.95 2.96
C TYR A 96 18.58 1.64 2.65
N GLY A 97 18.80 2.89 3.07
CA GLY A 97 20.06 3.61 2.85
C GLY A 97 20.43 3.76 1.37
N MET A 98 19.43 3.98 0.49
CA MET A 98 19.63 3.95 -0.96
C MET A 98 20.46 5.14 -1.45
N VAL A 99 21.47 4.86 -2.27
CA VAL A 99 22.25 5.89 -2.98
C VAL A 99 21.58 6.29 -4.30
N ALA A 100 20.90 5.33 -4.95
CA ALA A 100 20.08 5.56 -6.13
C ALA A 100 18.67 4.99 -5.87
N ASN A 101 17.64 5.82 -6.11
CA ASN A 101 16.25 5.48 -5.79
C ASN A 101 15.38 5.21 -7.02
N GLU A 102 15.94 5.15 -8.24
CA GLU A 102 15.20 4.66 -9.41
C GLU A 102 14.66 3.25 -9.13
N ALA A 103 13.43 2.97 -9.55
CA ALA A 103 12.65 1.84 -9.10
C ALA A 103 13.34 0.47 -9.29
N SER A 104 14.02 0.28 -10.41
CA SER A 104 14.71 -0.98 -10.72
C SER A 104 15.94 -1.18 -9.83
N PHE A 105 16.72 -0.11 -9.60
CA PHE A 105 17.84 -0.11 -8.66
C PHE A 105 17.39 -0.25 -7.21
N ALA A 106 16.33 0.46 -6.81
CA ALA A 106 15.74 0.38 -5.48
C ALA A 106 15.23 -1.04 -5.20
N ARG A 107 14.50 -1.66 -6.13
CA ARG A 107 14.03 -3.05 -6.01
C ARG A 107 15.18 -4.01 -5.72
N THR A 108 16.30 -3.84 -6.44
CA THR A 108 17.49 -4.69 -6.28
C THR A 108 18.14 -4.50 -4.91
N GLN A 109 18.31 -3.24 -4.47
CA GLN A 109 18.85 -2.92 -3.14
C GLN A 109 17.97 -3.46 -2.01
N ILE A 110 16.64 -3.32 -2.10
CA ILE A 110 15.70 -3.88 -1.11
C ILE A 110 15.83 -5.40 -1.08
N GLY A 111 15.84 -6.06 -2.25
CA GLY A 111 15.95 -7.51 -2.31
C GLY A 111 17.25 -8.04 -1.70
N HIS A 112 18.37 -7.35 -1.92
CA HIS A 112 19.64 -7.68 -1.25
C HIS A 112 19.58 -7.46 0.25
N ALA A 113 19.00 -6.34 0.72
CA ALA A 113 18.89 -6.05 2.15
C ALA A 113 18.00 -7.07 2.89
N LEU A 114 16.98 -7.60 2.22
CA LEU A 114 16.05 -8.58 2.79
C LEU A 114 16.45 -10.04 2.51
N GLY A 115 17.48 -10.27 1.70
CA GLY A 115 17.91 -11.62 1.30
C GLY A 115 16.86 -12.39 0.49
N ARG A 116 15.96 -11.70 -0.22
CA ARG A 116 14.86 -12.35 -0.96
C ARG A 116 14.37 -11.54 -2.17
N PRO A 117 13.70 -12.19 -3.15
CA PRO A 117 13.16 -11.50 -4.31
C PRO A 117 12.12 -10.43 -3.92
N VAL A 118 12.18 -9.29 -4.62
CA VAL A 118 11.24 -8.19 -4.48
C VAL A 118 10.64 -7.87 -5.84
N VAL A 119 9.34 -7.67 -5.86
CA VAL A 119 8.53 -7.43 -7.04
C VAL A 119 7.96 -6.01 -6.97
N LEU A 120 7.87 -5.35 -8.13
CA LEU A 120 7.21 -4.06 -8.27
C LEU A 120 5.75 -4.27 -8.67
N VAL A 121 4.82 -3.86 -7.81
CA VAL A 121 3.38 -3.92 -8.07
C VAL A 121 2.85 -2.50 -8.25
N LYS A 122 2.24 -2.22 -9.40
CA LYS A 122 1.80 -0.88 -9.82
C LYS A 122 0.30 -0.72 -9.57
N ALA A 123 -0.12 0.47 -9.15
CA ALA A 123 -1.55 0.76 -8.95
C ALA A 123 -2.37 0.51 -10.23
N SER A 124 -1.79 0.77 -11.41
CA SER A 124 -2.43 0.53 -12.71
C SER A 124 -2.75 -0.95 -12.97
N GLN A 125 -2.10 -1.91 -12.31
CA GLN A 125 -2.41 -3.34 -12.45
C GLN A 125 -3.75 -3.71 -11.78
N PHE A 126 -4.25 -2.86 -10.88
CA PHE A 126 -5.55 -3.00 -10.22
C PHE A 126 -6.68 -2.30 -10.97
N THR A 127 -6.44 -1.90 -12.22
CA THR A 127 -7.49 -1.35 -13.11
C THR A 127 -7.94 -2.39 -14.13
N GLY A 128 -9.16 -2.23 -14.67
CA GLY A 128 -9.75 -3.14 -15.67
C GLY A 128 -10.48 -4.35 -15.07
N ARG A 129 -10.99 -5.25 -15.92
CA ARG A 129 -11.79 -6.42 -15.44
C ARG A 129 -10.97 -7.36 -14.57
N ALA A 130 -11.48 -7.75 -13.41
CA ALA A 130 -10.93 -8.83 -12.60
C ALA A 130 -11.29 -10.20 -13.20
N THR A 131 -10.37 -11.16 -13.18
CA THR A 131 -10.58 -12.49 -13.80
C THR A 131 -11.16 -13.51 -12.83
N HIS A 132 -10.97 -13.33 -11.52
CA HIS A 132 -11.61 -14.16 -10.50
C HIS A 132 -13.05 -13.67 -10.24
N ARG A 133 -14.04 -14.55 -10.50
CA ARG A 133 -15.43 -14.33 -10.06
C ARG A 133 -15.48 -14.48 -8.53
N ILE A 134 -16.02 -13.46 -7.88
CA ILE A 134 -16.40 -13.50 -6.45
C ILE A 134 -17.60 -14.44 -6.32
#